data_AF-A0A7L0DCD1-F1
#
_entry.id   AF-A0A7L0DCD1-F1
#
_cell.length_a   1.000
_cell.length_b   1.000
_cell.length_c   1.000
_cell.angle_alpha   90.00
_cell.angle_beta   90.00
_cell.angle_gamma   90.00
#
_symmetry.space_group_name_H-M   'P 1'
#
loop_
_entity.id
_entity.type
_entity.pdbx_description
1 polymer ?
#
loop_
_entity_poly.entity_id
_entity_poly.type
_entity_poly.pdbx_seq_one_letter_code
_entity_poly.pdbx_strand_id
1 'polypeptide(L)'
;LRLLPQQRYLQAEKVEASALERKRNVLCCLITRILKVEKQLHIDNLVFRVIDACQKGQLGLGLQFPSFCCHSVDVLSCVLHLLNQGYLRRQEERPHVLEY
;
A
#
# COMPACT_ATOMS: atom_id res chain seq x y z
N LEU A 1 2.12 40.20 7.94
CA LEU A 1 2.32 39.32 9.13
C LEU A 1 2.48 37.88 8.62
N ARG A 2 3.67 37.28 8.75
CA ARG A 2 3.86 35.83 8.49
C ARG A 2 3.60 35.11 9.81
N LEU A 3 2.47 34.39 9.90
CA LEU A 3 2.19 33.49 11.01
C LEU A 3 3.06 32.25 10.83
N LEU A 4 4.09 32.08 11.65
CA LEU A 4 4.84 30.82 11.70
C LEU A 4 3.94 29.79 12.42
N PRO A 5 3.76 28.58 11.86
CA PRO A 5 2.95 27.56 12.51
C PRO A 5 3.53 27.25 13.90
N GLN A 6 2.65 27.13 14.90
CA GLN A 6 3.07 26.76 16.25
C GLN A 6 3.85 25.44 16.22
N GLN A 7 4.90 25.31 17.02
CA GLN A 7 5.72 24.08 17.08
C GLN A 7 4.88 22.81 17.29
N ARG A 8 3.74 22.92 17.98
CA ARG A 8 2.78 21.82 18.17
C ARG A 8 2.15 21.33 16.86
N TYR A 9 1.85 22.23 15.93
CA TYR A 9 1.36 21.90 14.60
C TYR A 9 2.43 21.13 13.80
N LEU A 10 3.67 21.62 13.80
CA LEU A 10 4.79 20.95 13.13
C LEU A 10 5.08 19.54 13.67
N GLN A 11 4.91 19.33 14.99
CA GLN A 11 5.07 17.99 15.58
C GLN A 11 3.91 17.06 15.23
N ALA A 12 2.68 17.57 15.19
CA ALA A 12 1.51 16.80 14.76
C ALA A 12 1.66 16.33 13.31
N GLU A 13 2.07 17.21 12.39
CA GLU A 13 2.32 16.86 10.99
C GLU A 13 3.38 15.76 10.84
N LYS A 14 4.46 15.82 11.64
CA LYS A 14 5.51 14.79 11.61
C LYS A 14 5.00 13.42 12.07
N VAL A 15 4.21 13.38 13.13
CA VAL A 15 3.62 12.13 13.63
C VAL A 15 2.65 11.55 12.60
N GLU A 16 1.80 12.38 12.01
CA GLU A 16 0.85 11.97 10.98
C GLU A 16 1.56 11.47 9.71
N ALA A 17 2.58 12.19 9.24
CA ALA A 17 3.41 11.76 8.11
C ALA A 17 4.09 10.41 8.38
N SER A 18 4.62 10.20 9.61
CA SER A 18 5.23 8.92 9.99
C SER A 18 4.21 7.78 10.03
N ALA A 19 2.97 8.04 10.45
CA ALA A 19 1.91 7.04 10.48
C ALA A 19 1.47 6.66 9.05
N LEU A 20 1.34 7.66 8.17
CA LEU A 20 1.04 7.45 6.75
C LEU A 20 2.15 6.67 6.03
N GLU A 21 3.40 6.96 6.33
CA GLU A 21 4.54 6.23 5.76
C GLU A 21 4.55 4.77 6.23
N ARG A 22 4.32 4.51 7.51
CA ARG A 22 4.17 3.13 8.02
C ARG A 22 3.03 2.39 7.34
N LYS A 23 1.86 3.03 7.17
CA LYS A 23 0.72 2.45 6.44
C LYS A 23 1.11 2.10 5.00
N ARG A 24 1.77 3.01 4.28
CA ARG A 24 2.27 2.76 2.91
C ARG A 24 3.26 1.61 2.85
N ASN A 25 4.20 1.55 3.80
CA ASN A 25 5.19 0.47 3.85
C ASN A 25 4.52 -0.89 4.01
N VAL A 26 3.52 -1.00 4.90
CA VAL A 26 2.74 -2.23 5.05
C VAL A 26 2.01 -2.58 3.75
N LEU A 27 1.33 -1.62 3.12
CA LEU A 27 0.64 -1.86 1.83
C LEU A 27 1.60 -2.33 0.73
N CYS A 28 2.73 -1.66 0.55
CA CYS A 28 3.75 -2.05 -0.43
C CYS A 28 4.29 -3.46 -0.17
N CYS A 29 4.55 -3.82 1.09
CA CYS A 29 4.96 -5.16 1.47
C CYS A 29 3.87 -6.21 1.17
N LEU A 30 2.59 -5.91 1.46
CA LEU A 30 1.49 -6.82 1.16
C LEU A 30 1.34 -7.05 -0.35
N ILE A 31 1.34 -5.97 -1.13
CA ILE A 31 1.20 -6.03 -2.60
C ILE A 31 2.31 -6.89 -3.21
N THR A 32 3.57 -6.56 -2.91
CA THR A 32 4.73 -7.28 -3.45
C THR A 32 4.71 -8.75 -3.04
N ARG A 33 4.30 -9.07 -1.81
CA ARG A 33 4.24 -10.45 -1.33
C ARG A 33 3.14 -11.25 -1.99
N ILE A 34 1.93 -10.69 -2.17
CA ILE A 34 0.85 -11.35 -2.91
C ILE A 34 1.30 -11.64 -4.34
N LEU A 35 1.89 -10.66 -5.04
CA LEU A 35 2.35 -10.84 -6.41
C LEU A 35 3.53 -11.79 -6.54
N LYS A 36 4.44 -11.87 -5.56
CA LYS A 36 5.50 -12.89 -5.53
C LYS A 36 4.96 -14.32 -5.48
N VAL A 37 3.86 -14.53 -4.77
CA VAL A 37 3.20 -15.83 -4.62
C VAL A 37 2.38 -16.17 -5.87
N GLU A 38 1.50 -15.25 -6.29
CA GLU A 38 0.57 -15.48 -7.41
C GLU A 38 1.24 -15.37 -8.79
N LYS A 39 2.43 -14.76 -8.89
CA LYS A 39 3.19 -14.42 -10.12
C LYS A 39 2.54 -13.38 -11.02
N GLN A 40 1.24 -13.52 -11.26
CA GLN A 40 0.42 -12.60 -12.03
C GLN A 40 -0.96 -12.48 -11.36
N LEU A 41 -1.51 -11.27 -11.30
CA LEU A 41 -2.83 -11.06 -10.69
C LEU A 41 -3.55 -9.87 -11.31
N HIS A 42 -4.86 -10.02 -11.53
CA HIS A 42 -5.69 -8.89 -11.93
C HIS A 42 -5.71 -7.82 -10.84
N ILE A 43 -5.68 -6.55 -11.23
CA ILE A 43 -5.63 -5.42 -10.29
C ILE A 43 -6.79 -5.44 -9.29
N ASP A 44 -8.01 -5.75 -9.72
CA ASP A 44 -9.16 -5.85 -8.81
C ASP A 44 -9.02 -6.99 -7.80
N ASN A 45 -8.48 -8.14 -8.22
CA ASN A 45 -8.22 -9.27 -7.33
C ASN A 45 -7.13 -8.94 -6.31
N LEU A 46 -6.09 -8.22 -6.73
CA LEU A 46 -5.05 -7.70 -5.84
C LEU A 46 -5.66 -6.73 -4.82
N VAL A 47 -6.45 -5.76 -5.27
CA VAL A 47 -7.10 -4.77 -4.40
C VAL A 47 -8.00 -5.46 -3.37
N PHE A 48 -8.84 -6.39 -3.81
CA PHE A 48 -9.69 -7.16 -2.90
C PHE A 48 -8.89 -7.90 -1.83
N ARG A 49 -7.84 -8.62 -2.22
CA ARG A 49 -6.98 -9.38 -1.27
C ARG A 49 -6.21 -8.49 -0.31
N VAL A 50 -5.71 -7.34 -0.78
CA VAL A 50 -5.00 -6.39 0.10
C VAL A 50 -5.95 -5.78 1.12
N ILE A 51 -7.16 -5.38 0.70
CA ILE A 51 -8.17 -4.83 1.61
C ILE A 51 -8.57 -5.88 2.67
N ASP A 52 -8.84 -7.11 2.23
CA ASP A 52 -9.17 -8.22 3.13
C ASP A 52 -8.05 -8.49 4.15
N ALA A 53 -6.79 -8.53 3.70
CA ALA A 53 -5.63 -8.70 4.58
C ALA A 53 -5.47 -7.55 5.57
N CYS A 54 -5.68 -6.30 5.13
CA CYS A 54 -5.61 -5.12 5.99
C CYS A 54 -6.67 -5.11 7.08
N GLN A 55 -7.90 -5.49 6.74
CA GLN A 55 -9.01 -5.60 7.69
C GLN A 55 -8.75 -6.69 8.74
N LYS A 56 -8.21 -7.83 8.30
CA LYS A 56 -7.92 -8.96 9.19
C LYS A 56 -6.60 -8.79 9.97
N GLY A 57 -5.76 -7.81 9.61
CA GLY A 57 -4.45 -7.60 10.22
C GLY A 57 -3.48 -8.77 10.00
N GLN A 58 -3.67 -9.53 8.91
CA GLN A 58 -2.86 -10.71 8.63
C GLN A 58 -2.71 -10.95 7.14
N LEU A 59 -1.54 -11.46 6.75
CA LEU A 59 -1.31 -12.01 5.42
C LEU A 59 -1.01 -13.50 5.60
N GLY A 60 -1.71 -14.35 4.85
CA GLY A 60 -1.61 -15.81 4.93
C GLY A 60 -0.16 -16.28 5.09
N LEU A 61 0.04 -17.25 6.00
CA LEU A 61 1.32 -17.76 6.53
C LEU A 61 1.85 -17.06 7.81
N GLY A 62 0.96 -16.62 8.70
CA GLY A 62 1.35 -16.29 10.09
C GLY A 62 1.96 -14.89 10.30
N LEU A 63 1.93 -14.03 9.29
CA LEU A 63 2.31 -12.63 9.48
C LEU A 63 1.14 -11.81 9.97
N GLN A 64 1.32 -11.27 11.17
CA GLN A 64 0.39 -10.33 11.78
C GLN A 64 0.95 -8.91 11.70
N PHE A 65 0.06 -7.97 11.49
CA PHE A 65 0.34 -6.54 11.54
C PHE A 65 -0.91 -5.83 12.08
N PRO A 66 -0.82 -4.58 12.58
CA PRO A 66 -1.99 -3.87 13.07
C PRO A 66 -3.07 -3.83 12.00
N SER A 67 -4.28 -4.27 12.31
CA SER A 67 -5.41 -4.14 11.37
C SER A 67 -5.70 -2.67 11.13
N PHE A 68 -5.96 -2.29 9.89
CA PHE A 68 -6.35 -0.93 9.55
C PHE A 68 -7.29 -0.90 8.35
N CYS A 69 -8.07 0.18 8.26
CA CYS A 69 -8.87 0.45 7.08
C CYS A 69 -7.99 1.03 5.97
N CYS A 70 -8.08 0.42 4.79
CA CYS A 70 -7.55 0.97 3.55
C CYS A 70 -8.65 0.98 2.48
N HIS A 71 -8.66 2.03 1.68
CA HIS A 71 -9.55 2.14 0.53
C HIS A 71 -8.83 1.67 -0.73
N SER A 72 -9.60 1.37 -1.78
CA SER A 72 -9.03 1.03 -3.10
C SER A 72 -8.03 2.08 -3.57
N VAL A 73 -8.31 3.37 -3.32
CA VAL A 73 -7.40 4.48 -3.64
C VAL A 73 -6.03 4.33 -2.97
N ASP A 74 -5.97 3.97 -1.68
CA ASP A 74 -4.71 3.77 -0.97
C ASP A 74 -3.87 2.66 -1.62
N VAL A 75 -4.54 1.55 -1.97
CA VAL A 75 -3.90 0.38 -2.59
C VAL A 75 -3.40 0.74 -3.99
N LEU A 76 -4.23 1.40 -4.80
CA LEU A 76 -3.88 1.81 -6.16
C LEU A 76 -2.74 2.83 -6.18
N SER A 77 -2.70 3.78 -5.23
CA SER A 77 -1.56 4.68 -5.06
C SER A 77 -0.27 3.93 -4.74
N CYS A 78 -0.33 2.89 -3.91
CA CYS A 78 0.84 2.05 -3.62
C CYS A 78 1.26 1.20 -4.83
N VAL A 79 0.30 0.64 -5.58
CA VAL A 79 0.58 -0.09 -6.84
C VAL A 79 1.27 0.82 -7.84
N LEU A 80 0.74 2.03 -8.06
CA LEU A 80 1.35 3.02 -8.96
C LEU A 80 2.77 3.38 -8.52
N HIS A 81 2.97 3.59 -7.22
CA HIS A 81 4.30 3.84 -6.67
C HIS A 81 5.27 2.69 -6.96
N LEU A 82 4.86 1.44 -6.75
CA LEU A 82 5.70 0.27 -7.02
C LEU A 82 5.99 0.07 -8.52
N LEU A 83 5.03 0.35 -9.41
CA LEU A 83 5.22 0.37 -10.85
C LEU A 83 6.27 1.41 -11.25
N ASN A 84 6.17 2.64 -10.73
CA ASN A 84 7.11 3.72 -11.02
C ASN A 84 8.53 3.44 -10.50
N GLN A 85 8.66 2.60 -9.48
CA GLN A 85 9.96 2.14 -8.96
C GLN A 85 10.48 0.89 -9.69
N GLY A 86 9.70 0.29 -10.60
CA GLY A 86 10.08 -0.91 -11.35
C GLY A 86 9.98 -2.22 -10.55
N TYR A 87 9.34 -2.22 -9.38
CA TYR A 87 9.10 -3.45 -8.59
C TYR A 87 8.00 -4.33 -9.16
N LEU A 88 7.08 -3.73 -9.92
CA LEU A 88 5.97 -4.41 -10.57
C LEU A 88 5.97 -4.06 -12.06
N ARG A 89 5.34 -4.90 -12.86
CA ARG A 89 5.09 -4.64 -14.28
C ARG A 89 3.63 -4.90 -14.64
N ARG A 90 3.16 -4.26 -15.71
CA ARG A 90 1.88 -4.56 -16.34
C ARG A 90 2.14 -5.44 -17.56
N GLN A 91 1.29 -6.42 -17.81
CA GLN A 91 1.36 -7.17 -19.06
C GLN A 91 1.01 -6.26 -20.24
N GLU A 92 1.72 -6.45 -21.36
CA GLU A 92 1.57 -5.64 -22.57
C GLU A 92 0.18 -5.83 -23.22
N GLU A 93 -0.27 -7.08 -23.35
CA GLU A 93 -1.58 -7.41 -23.91
C GLU A 93 -2.73 -7.22 -22.92
N ARG A 94 -2.43 -7.19 -21.62
CA ARG A 94 -3.41 -7.18 -20.53
C ARG A 94 -2.98 -6.20 -19.43
N PRO A 95 -3.15 -4.89 -19.61
CA PRO A 95 -2.64 -3.87 -18.68
C PRO A 95 -3.26 -3.93 -17.27
N HIS A 96 -4.39 -4.64 -17.11
CA HIS A 96 -5.04 -4.88 -15.83
C HIS A 96 -4.41 -6.02 -15.02
N VAL A 97 -3.52 -6.81 -15.64
CA VAL A 97 -2.76 -7.87 -14.97
C VAL A 97 -1.41 -7.31 -14.55
N LEU A 98 -1.12 -7.44 -13.25
CA LEU A 98 0.14 -7.04 -12.63
C LEU A 98 1.01 -8.26 -12.42
N GLU A 99 2.31 -8.08 -12.62
CA GLU A 99 3.37 -9.07 -12.41
C GLU A 99 4.45 -8.50 -11.48
N TYR A 100 5.14 -9.39 -10.78
CA TYR A 100 6.35 -9.05 -10.02
C TYR A 100 7.59 -9.12 -10.92
#